data_AF-A0A0S2FC73-F1
#
_entry.id   AF-A0A0S2FC73-F1
#
_cell.length_a   1.000
_cell.length_b   1.000
_cell.length_c   1.000
_cell.angle_alpha   90.00
_cell.angle_beta   90.00
_cell.angle_gamma   90.00
#
_symmetry.space_group_name_H-M   'P 1'
#
loop_
_entity.id
_entity.type
_entity.pdbx_description
1 polymer ?
#
loop_
_entity_poly.entity_id
_entity_poly.type
_entity_poly.pdbx_seq_one_letter_code
_entity_poly.pdbx_strand_id
1 'polypeptide(L)'
;MRIGYVLALLSLLPVASASAGAGNEPLSTELRLAGLKIGDSLARVRKQLGEPERMEGQPGEHHYVLHYPGLRIEMAEPGRVLMLGSTSPRYCTSSGLCPGQPLEQARKRLGEGTLYEGDDSGKLNYDSRDGSCFLAIEPDPSRRLIHGVEFSCP
;
A
#
# COMPACT_ATOMS: atom_id res chain seq x y z
N MET A 1 61.60 43.64 17.10
CA MET A 1 61.04 42.40 16.54
C MET A 1 59.80 42.04 17.35
N ARG A 2 58.60 42.08 16.76
CA ARG A 2 57.33 41.68 17.41
C ARG A 2 56.80 40.46 16.68
N ILE A 3 56.73 39.33 17.38
CA ILE A 3 56.16 38.08 16.87
C ILE A 3 54.64 38.16 17.11
N GLY A 4 53.89 38.31 16.02
CA GLY A 4 52.43 38.24 16.05
C GLY A 4 51.97 36.80 15.89
N TYR A 5 51.27 36.27 16.89
CA TYR A 5 50.58 34.99 16.79
C TYR A 5 49.24 35.21 16.08
N VAL A 6 49.05 34.56 14.93
CA VAL A 6 47.76 34.49 14.24
C VAL A 6 47.01 33.28 14.79
N LEU A 7 46.02 33.53 15.65
CA LEU A 7 45.05 32.54 16.09
C LEU A 7 44.07 32.26 14.94
N ALA A 8 44.24 31.14 14.24
CA ALA A 8 43.29 30.62 13.29
C ALA A 8 42.15 29.92 14.05
N LEU A 9 41.03 30.62 14.22
CA LEU A 9 39.78 30.05 14.71
C LEU A 9 39.17 29.18 13.60
N LEU A 10 39.32 27.85 13.71
CA LEU A 10 38.57 26.89 12.91
C LEU A 10 37.10 26.94 13.32
N SER A 11 36.27 27.53 12.45
CA SER A 11 34.82 27.52 12.54
C SER A 11 34.29 26.09 12.31
N LEU A 12 33.85 25.42 13.38
CA LEU A 12 33.07 24.19 13.26
C LEU A 12 31.68 24.52 12.69
N LEU A 13 31.46 24.20 11.42
CA LEU A 13 30.12 24.19 10.82
C LEU A 13 29.38 22.91 11.27
N PRO A 14 28.18 23.02 11.87
CA PRO A 14 27.37 21.85 12.17
C PRO A 14 26.84 21.25 10.86
N VAL A 15 27.25 20.02 10.56
CA VAL A 15 26.65 19.20 9.51
C VAL A 15 25.25 18.84 9.98
N ALA A 16 24.23 19.46 9.39
CA ALA A 16 22.84 19.08 9.62
C ALA A 16 22.61 17.71 8.96
N SER A 17 22.63 16.65 9.77
CA SER A 17 22.18 15.33 9.34
C SER A 17 20.68 15.40 9.02
N ALA A 18 20.34 15.42 7.74
CA ALA A 18 18.98 15.16 7.30
C ALA A 18 18.65 13.71 7.70
N SER A 19 17.87 13.54 8.76
CA SER A 19 17.25 12.26 9.07
C SER A 19 16.26 11.98 7.94
N ALA A 20 16.58 11.00 7.09
CA ALA A 20 15.59 10.40 6.22
C ALA A 20 14.46 9.90 7.13
N GLY A 21 13.30 10.55 7.05
CA GLY A 21 12.15 10.17 7.85
C GLY A 21 11.85 8.71 7.59
N ALA A 22 11.92 7.87 8.63
CA ALA A 22 11.45 6.51 8.56
C ALA A 22 10.00 6.57 8.09
N GLY A 23 9.76 6.14 6.84
CA GLY A 23 8.40 5.92 6.36
C GLY A 23 7.72 4.99 7.36
N ASN A 24 6.52 5.35 7.81
CA ASN A 24 5.77 4.44 8.66
C ASN A 24 5.45 3.21 7.82
N GLU A 25 6.15 2.10 8.06
CA GLU A 25 5.80 0.80 7.52
C GLU A 25 4.29 0.59 7.78
N PRO A 26 3.49 0.19 6.78
CA PRO A 26 2.09 -0.09 6.98
C PRO A 26 1.95 -1.08 8.15
N LEU A 27 1.33 -0.61 9.23
CA LEU A 27 0.92 -1.50 10.30
C LEU A 27 0.01 -2.56 9.69
N SER A 28 0.06 -3.80 10.18
CA SER A 28 -0.84 -4.88 9.73
C SER A 28 -2.33 -4.52 9.81
N THR A 29 -2.67 -3.47 10.57
CA THR A 29 -4.00 -2.86 10.64
C THR A 29 -4.42 -2.13 9.35
N GLU A 30 -3.49 -1.63 8.53
CA GLU A 30 -3.75 -1.00 7.23
C GLU A 30 -4.34 -1.97 6.20
N LEU A 31 -4.12 -3.25 6.44
CA LEU A 31 -4.27 -4.32 5.48
C LEU A 31 -5.70 -4.88 5.45
N ARG A 32 -6.66 -3.97 5.29
CA ARG A 32 -8.09 -4.26 5.17
C ARG A 32 -8.73 -3.38 4.12
N LEU A 33 -9.60 -3.97 3.32
CA LEU A 33 -10.47 -3.25 2.38
C LEU A 33 -11.90 -3.77 2.56
N ALA A 34 -12.88 -2.87 2.54
CA ALA A 34 -14.29 -3.20 2.72
C ALA A 34 -14.62 -3.96 4.02
N GLY A 35 -13.79 -3.82 5.06
CA GLY A 35 -13.92 -4.57 6.32
C GLY A 35 -13.49 -6.04 6.25
N LEU A 36 -12.89 -6.45 5.13
CA LEU A 36 -12.30 -7.77 4.90
C LEU A 36 -10.78 -7.72 5.09
N LYS A 37 -10.19 -8.88 5.34
CA LYS A 37 -8.73 -9.08 5.41
C LYS A 37 -8.33 -10.37 4.68
N ILE A 38 -7.03 -10.51 4.42
CA ILE A 38 -6.44 -11.75 3.93
C ILE A 38 -6.76 -12.89 4.90
N GLY A 39 -7.03 -14.06 4.33
CA GLY A 39 -7.42 -15.26 5.07
C GLY A 39 -8.92 -15.37 5.37
N ASP A 40 -9.71 -14.30 5.20
CA ASP A 40 -11.17 -14.37 5.35
C ASP A 40 -11.76 -15.41 4.39
N SER A 41 -12.75 -16.17 4.83
CA SER A 41 -13.38 -17.22 4.01
C SER A 41 -14.38 -16.64 3.01
N LEU A 42 -14.69 -17.38 1.94
CA LEU A 42 -15.78 -17.03 1.02
C LEU A 42 -17.11 -16.74 1.74
N ALA A 43 -17.44 -17.51 2.78
CA ALA A 43 -18.63 -17.29 3.59
C ALA A 43 -18.61 -15.94 4.33
N ARG A 44 -17.44 -15.53 4.84
CA ARG A 44 -17.26 -14.21 5.46
C ARG A 44 -17.39 -13.09 4.43
N VAL A 45 -16.78 -13.26 3.26
CA VAL A 45 -16.88 -12.31 2.14
C VAL A 45 -18.35 -12.10 1.75
N ARG A 46 -19.09 -13.19 1.50
CA ARG A 46 -20.51 -13.13 1.14
C ARG A 46 -21.39 -12.52 2.22
N LYS A 47 -21.11 -12.82 3.49
CA LYS A 47 -21.83 -12.20 4.62
C LYS A 47 -21.62 -10.68 4.66
N GLN A 48 -20.43 -10.21 4.28
CA GLN A 48 -20.07 -8.80 4.34
C GLN A 48 -20.55 -8.02 3.11
N LEU A 49 -20.46 -8.60 1.91
CA LEU A 49 -20.63 -7.90 0.64
C LEU A 49 -21.83 -8.39 -0.20
N GLY A 50 -22.45 -9.50 0.16
CA GLY A 50 -23.41 -10.20 -0.69
C GLY A 50 -22.72 -11.07 -1.75
N GLU A 51 -23.46 -11.41 -2.81
CA GLU A 51 -22.89 -12.15 -3.94
C GLU A 51 -22.11 -11.22 -4.89
N PRO A 52 -21.03 -11.70 -5.52
CA PRO A 52 -20.30 -10.94 -6.52
C PRO A 52 -21.13 -10.78 -7.80
N GLU A 53 -20.87 -9.72 -8.57
CA GLU A 53 -21.49 -9.50 -9.89
C GLU A 53 -20.95 -10.49 -10.93
N ARG A 54 -19.70 -10.91 -10.75
CA ARG A 54 -19.02 -11.84 -11.65
C ARG A 54 -17.97 -12.64 -10.89
N MET A 55 -17.79 -13.89 -11.30
CA MET A 55 -16.75 -14.77 -10.80
C MET A 55 -15.91 -15.28 -11.98
N GLU A 56 -14.60 -15.30 -11.83
CA GLU A 56 -13.67 -15.97 -12.74
C GLU A 56 -13.15 -17.21 -12.02
N GLY A 57 -13.32 -18.39 -12.62
CA GLY A 57 -13.06 -19.67 -11.95
C GLY A 57 -14.21 -20.11 -11.03
N GLN A 58 -13.96 -21.12 -10.20
CA GLN A 58 -14.96 -21.74 -9.32
C GLN A 58 -14.42 -21.95 -7.89
N PRO A 59 -15.28 -21.87 -6.85
CA PRO A 59 -14.87 -22.22 -5.49
C PRO A 59 -14.38 -23.67 -5.43
N GLY A 60 -13.15 -23.87 -4.95
CA GLY A 60 -12.49 -25.17 -4.91
C GLY A 60 -11.37 -25.32 -5.94
N GLU A 61 -11.27 -24.40 -6.90
CA GLU A 61 -10.05 -24.25 -7.70
C GLU A 61 -8.93 -23.61 -6.87
N HIS A 62 -7.67 -23.84 -7.28
CA HIS A 62 -6.50 -23.29 -6.59
C HIS A 62 -6.55 -21.77 -6.45
N HIS A 63 -7.04 -21.09 -7.49
CA HIS A 63 -7.25 -19.64 -7.51
C HIS A 63 -8.54 -19.30 -8.26
N TYR A 64 -9.35 -18.39 -7.70
CA TYR A 64 -10.53 -17.82 -8.37
C TYR A 64 -10.75 -16.37 -7.95
N VAL A 65 -11.46 -15.60 -8.76
CA VAL A 65 -11.61 -14.14 -8.59
C VAL A 65 -13.08 -13.77 -8.42
N LEU A 66 -13.37 -12.94 -7.43
CA LEU A 66 -14.68 -12.34 -7.19
C LEU A 66 -14.64 -10.87 -7.60
N HIS A 67 -15.61 -10.45 -8.42
CA HIS A 67 -15.77 -9.07 -8.83
C HIS A 67 -17.02 -8.46 -8.21
N TYR A 68 -16.83 -7.36 -7.50
CA TYR A 68 -17.86 -6.48 -6.97
C TYR A 68 -17.65 -5.07 -7.58
N PRO A 69 -18.63 -4.15 -7.47
CA PRO A 69 -18.50 -2.77 -7.97
C PRO A 69 -17.27 -2.02 -7.44
N GLY A 70 -16.19 -2.01 -8.23
CA GLY A 70 -14.92 -1.37 -7.88
C GLY A 70 -14.14 -2.07 -6.75
N LEU A 71 -14.39 -3.36 -6.53
CA LEU A 71 -13.60 -4.24 -5.66
C LEU A 71 -13.36 -5.59 -6.35
N ARG A 72 -12.11 -6.01 -6.36
CA ARG A 72 -11.64 -7.31 -6.85
C ARG A 72 -11.07 -8.09 -5.67
N ILE A 73 -11.45 -9.36 -5.56
CA ILE A 73 -10.94 -10.24 -4.50
C ILE A 73 -10.40 -11.50 -5.16
N GLU A 74 -9.13 -11.80 -4.95
CA GLU A 74 -8.59 -13.10 -5.32
C GLU A 74 -8.68 -14.04 -4.12
N MET A 75 -9.09 -15.26 -4.41
CA MET A 75 -9.27 -16.33 -3.43
C MET A 75 -8.30 -17.46 -3.77
N ALA A 76 -7.62 -17.99 -2.77
CA ALA A 76 -6.78 -19.18 -2.86
C ALA A 76 -7.45 -20.37 -2.15
N GLU A 77 -7.11 -21.60 -2.54
CA GLU A 77 -7.56 -22.81 -1.85
C GLU A 77 -7.14 -22.82 -0.36
N PRO A 78 -8.03 -23.20 0.59
CA PRO A 78 -9.37 -23.77 0.43
C PRO A 78 -10.51 -22.73 0.44
N GLY A 79 -10.37 -21.61 -0.28
CA GLY A 79 -11.38 -20.56 -0.40
C GLY A 79 -11.18 -19.41 0.60
N ARG A 80 -9.93 -18.94 0.71
CA ARG A 80 -9.53 -17.81 1.55
C ARG A 80 -9.07 -16.64 0.69
N VAL A 81 -9.35 -15.43 1.15
CA VAL A 81 -8.86 -14.20 0.50
C VAL A 81 -7.33 -14.21 0.46
N LEU A 82 -6.75 -14.06 -0.73
CA LEU A 82 -5.32 -13.92 -1.02
C LEU A 82 -4.94 -12.49 -1.42
N MET A 83 -5.86 -11.79 -2.07
CA MET A 83 -5.68 -10.40 -2.45
C MET A 83 -7.01 -9.63 -2.37
N LEU A 84 -6.95 -8.37 -1.94
CA LEU A 84 -8.05 -7.39 -2.01
C LEU A 84 -7.59 -6.17 -2.81
N GLY A 85 -8.32 -5.81 -3.87
CA GLY A 85 -8.01 -4.65 -4.72
C GLY A 85 -9.23 -3.76 -4.90
N SER A 86 -9.08 -2.45 -4.74
CA SER A 86 -10.16 -1.47 -4.87
C SER A 86 -9.78 -0.36 -5.84
N THR A 87 -10.71 0.01 -6.70
CA THR A 87 -10.68 1.22 -7.55
C THR A 87 -11.81 2.19 -7.18
N SER A 88 -12.54 1.90 -6.10
CA SER A 88 -13.70 2.66 -5.66
C SER A 88 -13.40 3.46 -4.38
N PRO A 89 -13.85 4.73 -4.28
CA PRO A 89 -13.73 5.51 -3.04
C PRO A 89 -14.56 4.93 -1.88
N ARG A 90 -15.39 3.90 -2.13
CA ARG A 90 -16.17 3.21 -1.09
C ARG A 90 -15.35 2.20 -0.28
N TYR A 91 -14.22 1.74 -0.81
CA TYR A 91 -13.38 0.75 -0.15
C TYR A 91 -11.97 1.30 0.00
N CYS A 92 -11.72 1.81 1.20
CA CYS A 92 -10.46 2.41 1.60
C CYS A 92 -9.70 1.48 2.53
N THR A 93 -8.39 1.72 2.67
CA THR A 93 -7.59 1.12 3.73
C THR A 93 -8.11 1.53 5.11
N SER A 94 -7.66 0.86 6.18
CA SER A 94 -8.05 1.23 7.54
C SER A 94 -7.62 2.65 7.94
N SER A 95 -6.53 3.18 7.39
CA SER A 95 -6.16 4.59 7.58
C SER A 95 -7.01 5.58 6.78
N GLY A 96 -7.87 5.09 5.88
CA GLY A 96 -8.71 5.90 5.01
C GLY A 96 -8.02 6.35 3.73
N LEU A 97 -7.00 5.63 3.24
CA LEU A 97 -6.49 5.83 1.89
C LEU A 97 -7.46 5.21 0.88
N CYS A 98 -7.97 6.04 -0.03
CA CYS A 98 -9.02 5.66 -0.96
C CYS A 98 -8.64 6.02 -2.41
N PRO A 99 -9.08 5.23 -3.40
CA PRO A 99 -9.15 5.67 -4.79
C PRO A 99 -9.84 7.05 -4.92
N GLY A 100 -9.26 7.91 -5.75
CA GLY A 100 -9.68 9.30 -5.97
C GLY A 100 -9.02 10.33 -5.05
N GLN A 101 -8.33 9.92 -3.98
CA GLN A 101 -7.60 10.86 -3.13
C GLN A 101 -6.26 11.29 -3.76
N PRO A 102 -5.69 12.44 -3.36
CA PRO A 102 -4.35 12.84 -3.78
C PRO A 102 -3.28 11.82 -3.39
N LEU A 103 -2.42 11.44 -4.33
CA LEU A 103 -1.30 10.52 -4.11
C LEU A 103 -0.34 11.01 -3.02
N GLU A 104 -0.17 12.33 -2.91
CA GLU A 104 0.55 13.00 -1.83
C GLU A 104 0.08 12.58 -0.42
N GLN A 105 -1.20 12.24 -0.24
CA GLN A 105 -1.70 11.78 1.06
C GLN A 105 -1.17 10.38 1.41
N ALA A 106 -1.07 9.49 0.43
CA ALA A 106 -0.44 8.18 0.63
C ALA A 106 1.03 8.37 1.00
N ARG A 107 1.76 9.23 0.29
CA ARG A 107 3.18 9.49 0.56
C ARG A 107 3.44 10.08 1.94
N LYS A 108 2.63 11.05 2.35
CA LYS A 108 2.73 11.63 3.71
C LYS A 108 2.48 10.61 4.80
N ARG A 109 1.68 9.58 4.51
CA ARG A 109 1.25 8.60 5.50
C ARG A 109 2.17 7.38 5.57
N LEU A 110 2.59 6.87 4.42
CA LEU A 110 3.31 5.61 4.26
C LEU A 110 4.78 5.81 3.82
N GLY A 111 5.18 7.04 3.46
CA GLY A 111 6.46 7.33 2.83
C GLY A 111 6.41 7.20 1.30
N GLU A 112 7.57 7.28 0.65
CA GLU A 112 7.65 7.28 -0.82
C GLU A 112 7.28 5.94 -1.47
N GLY A 113 7.33 4.84 -0.72
CA GLY A 113 7.13 3.49 -1.24
C GLY A 113 8.28 3.05 -2.15
N THR A 114 8.22 1.80 -2.60
CA THR A 114 9.15 1.24 -3.57
C THR A 114 8.45 1.03 -4.92
N LEU A 115 9.10 1.45 -6.00
CA LEU A 115 8.65 1.10 -7.34
C LEU A 115 9.08 -0.34 -7.64
N TYR A 116 8.16 -1.14 -8.18
CA TYR A 116 8.54 -2.44 -8.71
C TYR A 116 9.15 -2.24 -10.10
N GLU A 117 10.44 -2.55 -10.26
CA GLU A 117 11.20 -2.30 -11.50
C GLU A 117 10.73 -3.12 -12.72
N GLY A 118 9.74 -4.00 -12.56
CA GLY A 118 9.15 -4.81 -13.62
C GLY A 118 7.77 -4.36 -14.12
N ASP A 119 7.18 -3.31 -13.54
CA ASP A 119 5.90 -2.77 -13.99
C ASP A 119 6.00 -1.32 -14.45
N ASP A 120 5.47 -1.03 -15.65
CA ASP A 120 5.33 0.35 -16.15
C ASP A 120 4.13 1.08 -15.51
N SER A 121 3.41 0.40 -14.60
CA SER A 121 2.22 0.96 -13.95
C SER A 121 2.59 2.04 -12.93
N GLY A 122 3.84 2.04 -12.45
CA GLY A 122 4.32 3.02 -11.48
C GLY A 122 3.67 2.82 -10.11
N LYS A 123 3.27 1.59 -9.79
CA LYS A 123 2.71 1.21 -8.49
C LYS A 123 3.76 1.44 -7.40
N LEU A 124 3.33 2.09 -6.32
CA LEU A 124 4.12 2.27 -5.11
C LEU A 124 3.78 1.13 -4.16
N ASN A 125 4.76 0.29 -3.84
CA ASN A 125 4.62 -0.81 -2.91
C ASN A 125 5.12 -0.42 -1.52
N TYR A 126 4.43 -0.94 -0.52
CA TYR A 126 4.72 -0.73 0.88
C TYR A 126 4.63 -2.08 1.59
N ASP A 127 5.79 -2.66 1.88
CA ASP A 127 5.88 -3.97 2.52
C ASP A 127 5.37 -3.91 3.97
N SER A 128 4.69 -4.97 4.39
CA SER A 128 4.37 -5.16 5.80
C SER A 128 5.65 -5.36 6.61
N ARG A 129 5.56 -5.11 7.91
CA ARG A 129 6.70 -5.21 8.84
C ARG A 129 7.35 -6.61 8.88
N ASP A 130 6.60 -7.67 8.59
CA ASP A 130 7.10 -9.05 8.51
C ASP A 130 7.50 -9.46 7.08
N GLY A 131 7.32 -8.57 6.09
CA GLY A 131 7.69 -8.79 4.69
C GLY A 131 6.85 -9.85 3.95
N SER A 132 5.79 -10.37 4.58
CA SER A 132 4.96 -11.45 4.02
C SER A 132 3.84 -10.94 3.11
N CYS A 133 3.65 -9.63 3.09
CA CYS A 133 2.45 -8.96 2.61
C CYS A 133 2.84 -7.55 2.13
N PHE A 134 2.11 -6.97 1.19
CA PHE A 134 2.36 -5.61 0.75
C PHE A 134 1.07 -4.87 0.39
N LEU A 135 1.07 -3.55 0.61
CA LEU A 135 0.07 -2.62 0.11
C LEU A 135 0.64 -1.95 -1.14
N ALA A 136 -0.05 -2.06 -2.27
CA ALA A 136 0.25 -1.33 -3.49
C ALA A 136 -0.72 -0.15 -3.65
N ILE A 137 -0.17 1.03 -3.93
CA ILE A 137 -0.91 2.22 -4.34
C ILE A 137 -0.65 2.43 -5.83
N GLU A 138 -1.71 2.28 -6.63
CA GLU A 138 -1.66 2.52 -8.06
C GLU A 138 -2.04 3.98 -8.35
N PRO A 139 -1.14 4.78 -8.94
CA PRO A 139 -1.45 6.14 -9.32
C PRO A 139 -2.35 6.19 -10.56
N ASP A 140 -3.12 7.27 -10.71
CA ASP A 140 -3.79 7.58 -11.96
C ASP A 140 -2.78 7.98 -13.06
N PRO A 141 -3.19 8.05 -14.35
CA PRO A 141 -2.27 8.42 -15.43
C PRO A 141 -1.59 9.78 -15.23
N SER A 142 -2.22 10.72 -14.51
CA SER A 142 -1.60 12.02 -14.19
C SER A 142 -0.61 11.96 -13.03
N ARG A 143 -0.56 10.83 -12.31
CA ARG A 143 0.23 10.58 -11.09
C ARG A 143 -0.06 11.58 -9.97
N ARG A 144 -1.29 12.08 -9.91
CA ARG A 144 -1.74 13.04 -8.88
C ARG A 144 -2.73 12.41 -7.91
N LEU A 145 -3.50 11.44 -8.38
CA LEU A 145 -4.52 10.76 -7.59
C LEU A 145 -4.18 9.29 -7.44
N ILE A 146 -4.72 8.68 -6.39
CA ILE A 146 -4.77 7.23 -6.23
C ILE A 146 -5.84 6.72 -7.20
N HIS A 147 -5.46 5.87 -8.16
CA HIS A 147 -6.39 5.13 -8.99
C HIS A 147 -6.87 3.85 -8.30
N GLY A 148 -5.94 3.13 -7.67
CA GLY A 148 -6.21 1.85 -7.04
C GLY A 148 -5.43 1.67 -5.74
N VAL A 149 -6.00 0.85 -4.86
CA VAL A 149 -5.32 0.34 -3.67
C VAL A 149 -5.45 -1.17 -3.65
N GLU A 150 -4.35 -1.87 -3.44
CA GLU A 150 -4.32 -3.34 -3.47
C GLU A 150 -3.53 -3.87 -2.28
N PHE A 151 -4.06 -4.90 -1.64
CA PHE A 151 -3.43 -5.60 -0.54
C PHE A 151 -3.28 -7.08 -0.90
N SER A 152 -2.04 -7.59 -0.91
CA SER A 152 -1.71 -8.97 -1.28
C SER A 152 -0.69 -9.60 -0.32
N CYS A 153 -0.77 -10.92 -0.14
CA CYS A 153 0.19 -11.73 0.59
C CYS A 153 0.51 -12.99 -0.23
N PRO A 154 1.51 -12.94 -1.11
CA PRO A 154 1.85 -14.04 -2.01
C PRO A 154 2.47 -15.25 -1.30
#